data_AF-A0AAJ2E7W8-F1
#
_entry.id   AF-A0AAJ2E7W8-F1
#
_cell.length_a   1.000
_cell.length_b   1.000
_cell.length_c   1.000
_cell.angle_alpha   90.00
_cell.angle_beta   90.00
_cell.angle_gamma   90.00
#
_symmetry.space_group_name_H-M   'P 1'
#
loop_
_entity.id
_entity.type
_entity.pdbx_description
1 polymer ?
#
loop_
_entity_poly.entity_id
_entity_poly.type
_entity_poly.pdbx_seq_one_letter_code
_entity_poly.pdbx_strand_id
1 'polypeptide(L)'
;MSNAAGRTHPRRTYAQEFKQQVIRETLEPGMSVSIVARRHDINANVVFGWRKQYREGKLPVPALEAASSVPSMNLLSVEVVDSALVLQPPESAMASQAPRGVPMPPPACEIEVEIGKRRVRIRGLSAERAEAFLQDCLK
;
A
#
# COMPACT_ATOMS: atom_id res chain seq x y z
N MET A 1 19.01 -27.12 32.71
CA MET A 1 19.19 -28.16 31.68
C MET A 1 18.26 -27.86 30.52
N SER A 2 18.76 -28.02 29.28
CA SER A 2 18.02 -28.16 28.01
C SER A 2 17.70 -26.90 27.19
N ASN A 3 18.44 -26.81 26.07
CA ASN A 3 18.48 -25.79 25.02
C ASN A 3 17.13 -25.50 24.32
N ALA A 4 16.78 -24.22 24.17
CA ALA A 4 15.86 -23.75 23.14
C ALA A 4 16.64 -23.58 21.82
N ALA A 5 16.89 -24.70 21.12
CA ALA A 5 17.43 -24.67 19.77
C ALA A 5 16.41 -23.96 18.85
N GLY A 6 16.70 -22.69 18.52
CA GLY A 6 15.97 -21.94 17.52
C GLY A 6 15.96 -22.74 16.22
N ARG A 7 14.77 -23.16 15.78
CA ARG A 7 14.58 -23.80 14.46
C ARG A 7 14.84 -22.73 13.41
N THR A 8 16.10 -22.54 13.04
CA THR A 8 16.49 -21.72 11.90
C THR A 8 16.01 -22.43 10.65
N HIS A 9 14.78 -22.13 10.23
CA HIS A 9 14.27 -22.65 8.97
C HIS A 9 15.19 -22.12 7.85
N PRO A 10 15.75 -22.99 6.99
CA PRO A 10 16.63 -22.56 5.92
C PRO A 10 15.92 -21.49 5.09
N ARG A 11 16.48 -20.29 5.02
CA ARG A 11 15.93 -19.24 4.15
C ARG A 11 16.02 -19.74 2.72
N ARG A 12 14.87 -19.86 2.06
CA ARG A 12 14.77 -20.25 0.65
C ARG A 12 15.62 -19.28 -0.18
N THR A 13 16.71 -19.78 -0.76
CA THR A 13 17.62 -18.99 -1.60
C THR A 13 17.14 -19.09 -3.04
N TYR A 14 16.99 -17.94 -3.69
CA TYR A 14 16.61 -17.85 -5.09
C TYR A 14 17.83 -17.47 -5.91
N ALA A 15 18.02 -18.16 -7.03
CA ALA A 15 19.07 -17.87 -7.97
C ALA A 15 18.88 -16.48 -8.61
N GLN A 16 19.96 -15.84 -9.04
CA GLN A 16 19.94 -14.44 -9.48
C GLN A 16 19.13 -14.26 -10.76
N GLU A 17 19.28 -15.18 -11.71
CA GLU A 17 18.54 -15.27 -12.96
C GLU A 17 17.03 -15.34 -12.72
N PHE A 18 16.62 -16.10 -11.71
CA PHE A 18 15.21 -16.23 -11.35
C PHE A 18 14.66 -14.92 -10.77
N LYS A 19 15.40 -14.26 -9.88
CA LYS A 19 15.01 -12.94 -9.36
C LYS A 19 14.85 -11.93 -10.50
N GLN A 20 15.78 -11.93 -11.45
CA GLN A 20 15.74 -11.03 -12.60
C GLN A 20 14.52 -11.29 -13.50
N GLN A 21 14.20 -12.56 -13.75
CA GLN A 21 13.01 -12.94 -14.52
C GLN A 21 11.72 -12.45 -13.85
N VAL A 22 11.57 -12.72 -12.56
CA VAL A 22 10.40 -12.30 -11.78
C VAL A 22 10.26 -10.78 -11.79
N ILE A 23 11.36 -10.04 -11.59
CA ILE A 23 11.33 -8.57 -11.62
C ILE A 23 10.91 -8.06 -12.99
N ARG A 24 11.46 -8.63 -14.08
CA ARG A 24 11.08 -8.25 -15.45
C ARG A 24 9.58 -8.38 -15.68
N GLU A 25 9.00 -9.52 -15.29
CA GLU A 25 7.55 -9.73 -15.38
C GLU A 25 6.73 -8.74 -14.55
N THR A 26 7.23 -8.30 -13.38
CA THR A 26 6.54 -7.27 -12.58
C THR A 26 6.62 -5.85 -13.13
N LEU A 27 7.47 -5.62 -14.14
CA LEU A 27 7.64 -4.31 -14.77
C LEU A 27 6.80 -4.17 -16.05
N GLU A 28 6.22 -5.26 -16.54
CA GLU A 28 5.26 -5.22 -17.65
C GLU A 28 4.01 -4.39 -17.29
N PRO A 29 3.53 -3.55 -18.22
CA PRO A 29 2.34 -2.74 -17.98
C PRO A 29 1.12 -3.62 -17.70
N GLY A 30 0.39 -3.30 -16.63
CA GLY A 30 -0.78 -4.08 -16.20
C GLY A 30 -0.48 -5.32 -15.35
N MET A 31 0.80 -5.67 -15.14
CA MET A 31 1.18 -6.78 -14.26
C MET A 31 1.33 -6.32 -12.81
N SER A 32 0.52 -6.88 -11.92
CA SER A 32 0.66 -6.66 -10.48
C SER A 32 1.68 -7.61 -9.85
N VAL A 33 2.39 -7.13 -8.83
CA VAL A 33 3.37 -7.94 -8.07
C VAL A 33 2.71 -9.21 -7.51
N SER A 34 1.48 -9.09 -7.03
CA SER A 34 0.72 -10.21 -6.47
C SER A 34 0.41 -11.29 -7.51
N ILE A 35 0.06 -10.91 -8.74
CA ILE A 35 -0.21 -11.85 -9.83
C ILE A 35 1.06 -12.62 -10.19
N VAL A 36 2.18 -11.91 -10.37
CA VAL A 36 3.47 -12.54 -10.69
C VAL A 36 3.93 -13.44 -9.56
N ALA A 37 3.82 -13.00 -8.31
CA ALA A 37 4.18 -13.78 -7.14
C ALA A 37 3.40 -15.11 -7.06
N ARG A 38 2.10 -15.11 -7.35
CA ARG A 38 1.27 -16.33 -7.42
C ARG A 38 1.70 -17.27 -8.54
N ARG A 39 2.04 -16.75 -9.72
CA ARG A 39 2.50 -17.56 -10.86
C ARG A 39 3.77 -18.34 -10.54
N HIS A 40 4.67 -17.74 -9.76
CA HIS A 40 5.96 -18.32 -9.40
C HIS A 40 5.96 -19.02 -8.02
N ASP A 41 4.81 -19.11 -7.35
CA ASP A 41 4.68 -19.62 -5.97
C ASP A 41 5.68 -18.99 -4.98
N ILE A 42 5.78 -17.66 -5.03
CA ILE A 42 6.65 -16.85 -4.17
C ILE A 42 5.77 -15.92 -3.33
N ASN A 43 6.21 -15.64 -2.11
CA ASN A 43 5.61 -14.59 -1.31
C ASN A 43 5.82 -13.20 -1.96
N ALA A 44 4.74 -12.45 -2.17
CA ALA A 44 4.79 -11.12 -2.78
C ALA A 44 5.76 -10.14 -2.07
N ASN A 45 5.94 -10.27 -0.75
CA ASN A 45 6.87 -9.45 0.02
C ASN A 45 8.33 -9.65 -0.42
N VAL A 46 8.69 -10.87 -0.83
CA VAL A 46 10.03 -11.18 -1.35
C VAL A 46 10.24 -10.46 -2.67
N VAL A 47 9.22 -10.48 -3.55
CA VAL A 47 9.24 -9.78 -4.84
C VAL A 47 9.31 -8.26 -4.66
N PHE A 48 8.58 -7.69 -3.69
CA PHE A 48 8.71 -6.27 -3.32
C PHE A 48 10.12 -5.92 -2.86
N GLY A 49 10.74 -6.78 -2.04
CA GLY A 49 12.14 -6.64 -1.63
C GLY A 49 13.10 -6.60 -2.82
N TRP A 50 12.89 -7.48 -3.80
CA TRP A 50 13.70 -7.51 -5.02
C TRP A 50 13.48 -6.29 -5.92
N ARG A 51 12.23 -5.84 -6.10
CA ARG A 51 11.95 -4.59 -6.83
C ARG A 51 12.61 -3.38 -6.18
N LYS A 52 12.64 -3.33 -4.84
CA LYS A 52 13.35 -2.28 -4.10
C LYS A 52 14.86 -2.33 -4.38
N GLN A 53 15.46 -3.52 -4.29
CA GLN A 53 16.89 -3.72 -4.60
C GLN A 53 17.24 -3.37 -6.05
N TYR A 54 16.36 -3.70 -6.99
CA TYR A 54 16.50 -3.33 -8.41
C TYR A 54 16.49 -1.80 -8.58
N ARG A 55 15.53 -1.09 -7.95
CA ARG A 55 15.46 0.38 -7.97
C ARG A 55 16.67 1.05 -7.30
N GLU A 56 17.27 0.41 -6.30
CA GLU A 56 18.48 0.87 -5.63
C GLU A 56 19.78 0.50 -6.41
N GLY A 57 19.67 -0.13 -7.58
CA GLY A 57 20.82 -0.57 -8.40
C GLY A 57 21.59 -1.76 -7.83
N LYS A 58 21.10 -2.37 -6.74
CA LYS A 58 21.77 -3.50 -6.05
C LYS A 58 21.52 -4.86 -6.71
N LEU A 59 20.51 -4.93 -7.57
CA LEU A 59 20.15 -6.14 -8.31
C LEU A 59 19.99 -5.77 -9.79
N PRO A 60 21.05 -5.81 -10.60
CA PRO A 60 20.96 -5.42 -12.01
C PRO A 60 20.09 -6.41 -12.79
N VAL A 61 19.21 -5.91 -13.66
CA VAL A 61 18.42 -6.72 -14.60
C VAL A 61 18.87 -6.35 -16.02
N PRO A 62 19.64 -7.21 -16.71
CA PRO A 62 20.40 -6.84 -17.91
C PRO A 62 19.56 -6.50 -19.16
N ALA A 63 18.24 -6.67 -19.12
CA ALA A 63 17.36 -6.46 -20.28
C ALA A 63 16.55 -5.15 -20.21
N LEU A 64 16.62 -4.39 -19.10
CA LEU A 64 15.71 -3.27 -18.86
C LEU A 64 16.43 -2.00 -18.40
N GLU A 65 17.66 -1.78 -18.88
CA GLU A 65 18.42 -0.53 -18.70
C GLU A 65 17.83 0.66 -19.49
N ALA A 66 16.69 0.49 -20.18
CA ALA A 66 16.05 1.53 -20.99
C ALA A 66 14.81 2.17 -20.32
N ALA A 67 14.43 1.80 -19.10
CA ALA A 67 13.24 2.34 -18.46
C ALA A 67 13.45 2.69 -16.97
N SER A 68 14.48 3.48 -16.68
CA SER A 68 14.36 4.48 -15.61
C SER A 68 13.44 5.62 -16.07
N SER A 69 12.24 5.28 -16.53
CA SER A 69 11.13 6.19 -16.64
C SER A 69 10.12 5.72 -15.62
N VAL A 70 10.31 6.19 -14.37
CA VAL A 70 9.13 6.47 -13.56
C VAL A 70 8.15 7.18 -14.48
N PRO A 71 6.88 6.71 -14.66
CA PRO A 71 5.90 7.57 -15.28
C PRO A 71 5.87 8.80 -14.39
N SER A 72 6.46 9.88 -14.88
CA SER A 72 6.32 11.19 -14.28
C SER A 72 4.83 11.43 -14.39
N MET A 73 4.10 11.15 -13.30
CA MET A 73 2.76 11.66 -13.16
C MET A 73 2.95 13.17 -13.22
N ASN A 74 2.64 13.76 -14.37
CA ASN A 74 2.58 15.20 -14.51
C ASN A 74 1.45 15.66 -13.58
N LEU A 75 1.81 15.96 -12.34
CA LEU A 75 0.93 16.63 -11.40
C LEU A 75 0.81 18.07 -11.91
N LEU A 76 -0.40 18.45 -12.30
CA LEU A 76 -0.68 19.85 -12.60
C LEU A 76 -0.50 20.65 -11.31
N SER A 77 0.29 21.72 -11.37
CA SER A 77 0.40 22.67 -10.26
C SER A 77 -0.98 23.27 -9.99
N VAL A 78 -1.51 23.03 -8.80
CA VAL A 78 -2.71 23.70 -8.30
C VAL A 78 -2.26 24.83 -7.40
N GLU A 79 -2.58 26.06 -7.78
CA GLU A 79 -2.42 27.20 -6.88
C GLU A 79 -3.58 27.22 -5.90
N VAL A 80 -3.27 27.10 -4.61
CA VAL A 80 -4.25 27.26 -3.53
C VAL A 80 -4.43 28.77 -3.31
N VAL A 81 -5.53 29.30 -3.84
CA VAL A 81 -5.98 30.65 -3.49
C VAL A 81 -6.61 30.58 -2.11
N ASP A 82 -5.87 31.03 -1.10
CA ASP A 82 -6.41 31.21 0.25
C ASP A 82 -7.53 32.28 0.16
N SER A 83 -8.78 31.83 0.21
CA SER A 83 -9.98 32.68 0.12
C SER A 83 -10.21 33.43 1.44
N ALA A 84 -9.18 34.10 1.94
CA ALA A 84 -9.18 34.74 3.24
C ALA A 84 -8.91 36.25 3.16
N LEU A 85 -9.62 36.96 2.28
CA LEU A 85 -9.89 38.41 2.36
C LEU A 85 -11.22 38.60 1.58
N VAL A 86 -12.35 39.07 2.09
CA VAL A 86 -12.67 40.11 3.07
C VAL A 86 -14.15 39.92 3.43
N LEU A 87 -14.54 39.93 4.71
CA LEU A 87 -15.79 40.58 5.15
C LEU A 87 -15.60 41.08 6.59
N GLN A 88 -15.71 42.39 6.75
CA GLN A 88 -15.70 43.10 8.03
C GLN A 88 -16.95 42.76 8.88
N PRO A 89 -16.87 42.97 10.21
CA PRO A 89 -17.84 42.48 11.19
C PRO A 89 -19.10 43.36 11.28
N PRO A 90 -20.24 42.78 11.71
CA PRO A 90 -21.20 43.49 12.54
C PRO A 90 -21.15 42.99 13.99
N GLU A 91 -21.03 43.93 14.91
CA GLU A 91 -21.20 43.73 16.36
C GLU A 91 -22.60 43.19 16.71
N SER A 92 -22.61 42.38 17.78
CA SER A 92 -23.65 42.18 18.80
C SER A 92 -25.10 41.92 18.37
N ALA A 93 -25.56 40.70 18.64
CA ALA A 93 -26.67 40.48 19.59
C ALA A 93 -26.78 39.00 20.01
N MET A 94 -26.86 38.84 21.33
CA MET A 94 -27.15 37.67 22.17
C MET A 94 -27.92 36.46 21.61
N ALA A 95 -27.49 35.32 22.17
CA ALA A 95 -28.28 34.23 22.75
C ALA A 95 -28.52 32.94 21.93
N SER A 96 -28.00 31.87 22.55
CA SER A 96 -28.65 30.57 22.77
C SER A 96 -28.20 29.38 21.94
N GLN A 97 -27.70 28.42 22.73
CA GLN A 97 -27.77 26.96 22.59
C GLN A 97 -26.75 26.23 21.70
N ALA A 98 -25.90 25.48 22.41
CA ALA A 98 -25.32 24.23 21.96
C ALA A 98 -26.40 23.28 21.41
N PRO A 99 -26.00 22.42 20.47
CA PRO A 99 -25.84 21.04 20.89
C PRO A 99 -24.42 20.55 20.64
N ARG A 100 -23.91 19.80 21.61
CA ARG A 100 -22.75 18.92 21.42
C ARG A 100 -23.16 17.83 20.43
N GLY A 101 -22.98 18.08 19.14
CA GLY A 101 -22.88 17.03 18.14
C GLY A 101 -21.45 16.51 18.18
N VAL A 102 -21.24 15.34 18.78
CA VAL A 102 -20.00 14.58 18.56
C VAL A 102 -19.91 14.36 17.03
N PRO A 103 -18.83 14.80 16.35
CA PRO A 103 -18.66 14.46 14.95
C PRO A 103 -18.58 12.94 14.88
N MET A 104 -19.62 12.32 14.34
CA MET A 104 -19.62 10.88 14.06
C MET A 104 -18.42 10.66 13.12
N PRO A 105 -17.39 9.89 13.52
CA PRO A 105 -16.27 9.64 12.62
C PRO A 105 -16.84 9.02 11.34
N PRO A 106 -16.33 9.40 10.16
CA PRO A 106 -16.78 8.80 8.91
C PRO A 106 -16.70 7.27 9.02
N PRO A 107 -17.61 6.51 8.39
CA PRO A 107 -17.57 5.05 8.42
C PRO A 107 -16.31 4.56 7.69
N ALA A 108 -15.18 4.60 8.40
CA ALA A 108 -13.93 4.05 7.96
C ALA A 108 -13.98 2.58 8.32
N CYS A 109 -14.18 1.72 7.32
CA CYS A 109 -14.12 0.30 7.57
C CYS A 109 -12.70 -0.08 7.95
N GLU A 110 -12.65 -0.93 8.95
CA GLU A 110 -11.43 -1.45 9.49
C GLU A 110 -11.45 -2.96 9.33
N ILE A 111 -10.54 -3.47 8.50
CA ILE A 111 -10.39 -4.90 8.27
C ILE A 111 -9.18 -5.36 9.09
N GLU A 112 -9.42 -6.27 10.04
CA GLU A 112 -8.36 -6.96 10.78
C GLU A 112 -8.22 -8.39 10.23
N VAL A 113 -7.05 -8.71 9.68
CA VAL A 113 -6.73 -10.05 9.18
C VAL A 113 -5.70 -10.66 10.12
N GLU A 114 -6.07 -11.79 10.74
CA GLU A 114 -5.17 -12.59 11.55
C GLU A 114 -4.58 -13.74 10.71
N ILE A 115 -3.26 -13.73 10.55
CA ILE A 115 -2.50 -14.76 9.85
C ILE A 115 -1.56 -15.42 10.86
N GLY A 116 -2.02 -16.49 11.49
CA GLY A 116 -1.29 -17.18 12.55
C GLY A 116 -1.13 -16.28 13.78
N LYS A 117 0.10 -15.84 14.08
CA LYS A 117 0.39 -14.91 15.20
C LYS A 117 0.49 -13.44 14.80
N ARG A 118 0.20 -13.11 13.54
CA ARG A 118 0.39 -11.77 12.98
C ARG A 118 -0.98 -11.15 12.68
N ARG A 119 -1.11 -9.87 13.03
CA ARG A 119 -2.33 -9.08 12.80
C ARG A 119 -2.05 -7.95 11.83
N VAL A 120 -2.87 -7.85 10.79
CA VAL A 120 -2.82 -6.79 9.78
C VAL A 120 -4.11 -5.98 9.87
N ARG A 121 -4.00 -4.67 10.06
CA ARG A 121 -5.13 -3.74 10.23
C ARG A 121 -5.15 -2.76 9.06
N ILE A 122 -6.20 -2.81 8.25
CA ILE A 122 -6.38 -1.92 7.09
C ILE A 122 -7.48 -0.93 7.44
N ARG A 123 -7.16 0.38 7.43
CA ARG A 123 -8.10 1.47 7.72
C ARG A 123 -8.40 2.28 6.47
N GLY A 124 -9.59 2.88 6.42
CA GLY A 124 -9.96 3.86 5.40
C GLY A 124 -10.50 3.27 4.09
N LEU A 125 -10.87 1.98 4.09
CA LEU A 125 -11.69 1.42 3.03
C LEU A 125 -13.15 1.82 3.26
N SER A 126 -13.90 2.09 2.18
CA SER A 126 -15.36 2.20 2.29
C SER A 126 -15.95 0.81 2.56
N ALA A 127 -17.03 0.76 3.35
CA ALA A 127 -17.71 -0.49 3.72
C ALA A 127 -18.08 -1.34 2.51
N GLU A 128 -18.74 -0.70 1.55
CA GLU A 128 -19.20 -1.32 0.31
C GLU A 128 -18.06 -1.98 -0.47
N ARG A 129 -16.89 -1.33 -0.50
CA ARG A 129 -15.74 -1.83 -1.26
C ARG A 129 -15.04 -2.97 -0.52
N ALA A 130 -15.00 -2.91 0.81
CA ALA A 130 -14.50 -3.99 1.64
C ALA A 130 -15.39 -5.24 1.50
N GLU A 131 -16.71 -5.09 1.56
CA GLU A 131 -17.67 -6.18 1.42
C GLU A 131 -17.62 -6.82 0.03
N ALA A 132 -17.64 -6.03 -1.04
CA ALA A 132 -17.54 -6.53 -2.41
C ALA A 132 -16.24 -7.33 -2.62
N PHE A 133 -15.12 -6.85 -2.08
CA PHE A 133 -13.83 -7.55 -2.18
C PHE A 133 -13.82 -8.86 -1.39
N LEU A 134 -14.40 -8.89 -0.18
CA LEU A 134 -14.46 -10.10 0.64
C LEU A 134 -15.36 -11.17 0.00
N GLN A 135 -16.48 -10.77 -0.60
CA GLN A 135 -17.38 -11.68 -1.31
C GLN A 135 -16.73 -12.28 -2.57
N ASP A 136 -15.91 -11.52 -3.28
CA ASP A 136 -15.15 -12.00 -4.42
C ASP A 136 -14.04 -12.98 -4.00
N CYS A 137 -13.37 -12.72 -2.88
CA CYS A 137 -12.32 -13.59 -2.36
C CYS A 137 -12.80 -14.91 -1.74
N LEU A 138 -14.08 -14.99 -1.35
CA LEU A 138 -14.69 -16.16 -0.67
C LEU A 138 -15.43 -17.11 -1.63
N LYS A 139 -15.42 -16.84 -2.94
CA LYS A 139 -15.85 -17.77 -3.99
C LYS A 139 -14.68 -18.67 -4.42
#